data_AF-A0A8H5V3X0-F1
#
_entry.id   AF-A0A8H5V3X0-F1
#
_cell.length_a   1.000
_cell.length_b   1.000
_cell.length_c   1.000
_cell.angle_alpha   90.00
_cell.angle_beta   90.00
_cell.angle_gamma   90.00
#
_symmetry.space_group_name_H-M   'P 1'
#
loop_
_entity.id
_entity.type
_entity.pdbx_description
1 polymer ?
#
loop_
_entity_poly.entity_id
_entity_poly.type
_entity_poly.pdbx_seq_one_letter_code
_entity_poly.pdbx_strand_id
1 'polypeptide(L)'
;MYVGIHSACEDLANRVMRTSLCLKVNSIGDLWFTLERRCARVVNQDPCKAGMHFTPPIPNSQPGQPFSVGFERYYIPSHNIYRCGDHWDGWWDEDPVAIPDLSILLIQNLAPAGDAVHRLPNNLNKFRKHVESLPQEVKDLICSFVAQAPLHLECNYIMPQSMWRQVLLQVPFLWDLDAQAVHDKAVSRDSESLQWDWEKITRQIMSPAEISPSEALEDDKGIWSFDKLGLSVPGGFTNRRRIWQILEEMLPNDVGP
;
A
#
# COMPACT_ATOMS: atom_id res chain seq x y z
N MET A 1 25.18 15.14 6.79
CA MET A 1 25.30 13.88 6.01
C MET A 1 24.55 14.07 4.70
N TYR A 2 24.96 13.47 3.58
CA TYR A 2 24.16 13.51 2.34
C TYR A 2 23.35 12.22 2.21
N VAL A 3 22.03 12.34 2.16
CA VAL A 3 21.11 11.23 1.86
C VAL A 3 20.70 11.35 0.39
N GLY A 4 21.05 10.34 -0.41
CA GLY A 4 20.56 10.23 -1.79
C GLY A 4 19.15 9.64 -1.80
N ILE A 5 18.29 10.17 -2.68
CA ILE A 5 16.94 9.63 -2.91
C ILE A 5 16.92 9.11 -4.35
N HIS A 6 16.48 7.86 -4.53
CA HIS A 6 16.29 7.28 -5.86
C HIS A 6 15.16 8.02 -6.59
N SER A 7 15.29 8.26 -7.90
CA SER A 7 14.32 9.04 -8.68
C SER A 7 12.90 8.51 -8.56
N ALA A 8 12.73 7.19 -8.62
CA ALA A 8 11.43 6.55 -8.44
C ALA A 8 10.80 6.83 -7.05
N CYS A 9 11.62 6.91 -6.00
CA CYS A 9 11.15 7.24 -4.66
C CYS A 9 10.73 8.72 -4.55
N GLU A 10 11.44 9.62 -5.23
CA GLU A 10 11.06 11.03 -5.33
C GLU A 10 9.75 11.22 -6.10
N ASP A 11 9.56 10.49 -7.21
CA ASP A 11 8.31 10.51 -7.98
C ASP A 11 7.12 10.04 -7.14
N LEU A 12 7.30 8.96 -6.38
CA LEU A 12 6.28 8.46 -5.45
C LEU A 12 6.02 9.46 -4.34
N ALA A 13 7.05 10.05 -3.72
CA ALA A 13 6.89 11.07 -2.68
C ALA A 13 6.05 12.26 -3.19
N ASN A 14 6.37 12.77 -4.37
CA ASN A 14 5.62 13.86 -5.00
C ASN A 14 4.16 13.47 -5.29
N ARG A 15 3.89 12.23 -5.68
CA ARG A 15 2.52 11.73 -5.90
C ARG A 15 1.75 11.66 -4.59
N VAL A 16 2.31 11.02 -3.58
CA VAL A 16 1.71 10.90 -2.24
C VAL A 16 1.37 12.29 -1.70
N MET A 17 2.31 13.25 -1.78
CA MET A 17 2.11 14.65 -1.36
C MET A 17 0.95 15.37 -2.06
N ARG A 18 0.60 14.95 -3.29
CA ARG A 18 -0.51 15.55 -4.05
C ARG A 18 -1.85 14.87 -3.81
N THR A 19 -1.86 13.59 -3.44
CA THR A 19 -3.06 12.75 -3.46
C THR A 19 -3.53 12.31 -2.09
N SER A 20 -2.66 12.24 -1.09
CA SER A 20 -3.03 11.77 0.25
C SER A 20 -3.49 12.91 1.14
N LEU A 21 -4.70 12.79 1.71
CA LEU A 21 -5.27 13.79 2.62
C LEU A 21 -4.70 13.71 4.05
N CYS A 22 -4.02 12.61 4.39
CA CYS A 22 -3.60 12.31 5.77
C CYS A 22 -2.10 12.50 6.02
N LEU A 23 -1.37 13.06 5.06
CA LEU A 23 0.08 13.19 5.15
C LEU A 23 0.54 14.14 6.24
N LYS A 24 1.69 13.78 6.82
CA LYS A 24 2.44 14.63 7.75
C LYS A 24 3.68 15.24 7.11
N VAL A 25 4.21 14.61 6.05
CA VAL A 25 5.33 15.10 5.26
C VAL A 25 4.77 15.79 4.02
N ASN A 26 4.83 17.13 3.98
CA ASN A 26 4.14 17.94 2.97
C ASN A 26 5.09 18.56 1.94
N SER A 27 6.40 18.33 2.09
CA SER A 27 7.41 18.86 1.18
C SER A 27 8.60 17.91 1.06
N ILE A 28 9.35 18.05 -0.04
CA ILE A 28 10.64 17.37 -0.21
C ILE A 28 11.63 17.76 0.89
N GLY A 29 11.54 18.99 1.40
CA GLY A 29 12.32 19.43 2.55
C GLY A 29 12.02 18.61 3.81
N ASP A 30 10.74 18.42 4.14
CA ASP A 30 10.31 17.61 5.29
C ASP A 30 10.77 16.15 5.15
N LEU A 31 10.66 15.58 3.94
CA LEU A 31 11.13 14.24 3.63
C LEU A 31 12.64 14.15 3.90
N TRP A 32 13.42 15.05 3.30
CA TRP A 32 14.87 15.05 3.42
C TRP A 32 15.33 15.22 4.86
N PHE A 33 14.77 16.19 5.60
CA PHE A 33 15.10 16.39 7.01
C PHE A 33 14.76 15.18 7.88
N THR A 34 13.64 14.52 7.60
CA THR A 34 13.24 13.32 8.35
C THR A 34 14.23 12.17 8.11
N LEU A 35 14.60 11.92 6.85
CA LEU A 35 15.57 10.88 6.51
C LEU A 35 16.98 11.18 7.06
N GLU A 36 17.44 12.42 6.96
CA GLU A 36 18.75 12.85 7.45
C GLU A 36 18.87 12.67 8.97
N ARG A 37 17.85 13.09 9.73
CA ARG A 37 17.83 12.92 11.19
C ARG A 37 17.79 11.46 11.61
N ARG A 38 17.05 10.61 10.89
CA ARG A 38 17.03 9.16 11.12
C ARG A 38 18.43 8.56 10.99
N CYS A 39 19.16 8.92 9.93
CA CYS A 39 20.54 8.49 9.76
C CYS A 39 21.45 9.04 10.87
N ALA A 40 21.37 10.34 11.18
CA ALA A 40 22.18 10.97 12.21
C ALA A 40 21.98 10.33 13.59
N ARG A 41 20.73 9.98 13.96
CA ARG A 41 20.41 9.35 15.24
C ARG A 41 21.05 7.95 15.37
N VAL A 42 21.07 7.16 14.30
CA VAL A 42 21.73 5.84 14.33
C VAL A 42 23.23 5.97 14.52
N VAL A 43 23.86 6.91 13.80
CA VAL A 43 25.30 7.16 13.95
C VAL A 43 25.64 7.59 15.39
N ASN A 44 24.79 8.40 16.01
CA ASN A 44 24.97 8.81 17.40
C ASN A 44 24.78 7.67 18.41
N GLN A 45 23.87 6.72 18.12
CA GLN A 45 23.61 5.57 18.99
C GLN A 45 24.67 4.47 18.87
N ASP A 46 25.22 4.27 17.67
CA ASP A 46 26.23 3.25 17.40
C ASP A 46 27.24 3.75 16.36
N PRO A 47 28.35 4.38 16.80
CA PRO A 47 29.38 4.93 15.91
C PRO A 47 30.04 3.89 15.01
N CYS A 48 29.98 2.60 15.36
CA CYS A 48 30.51 1.52 14.53
C CYS A 48 29.69 1.34 13.22
N LYS A 49 28.46 1.85 13.18
CA LYS A 49 27.59 1.87 11.99
C LYS A 49 27.82 3.09 11.10
N ALA A 50 28.69 4.03 11.47
CA ALA A 50 28.96 5.26 10.73
C ALA A 50 29.52 5.05 9.32
N GLY A 51 30.15 3.89 9.06
CA GLY A 51 30.70 3.54 7.75
C GLY A 51 29.80 2.67 6.87
N MET A 52 28.63 2.25 7.37
CA MET A 52 27.88 1.15 6.74
C MET A 52 26.66 1.58 5.89
N HIS A 53 26.00 2.73 6.08
CA HIS A 53 24.63 2.86 5.55
C HIS A 53 24.23 4.27 5.06
N PHE A 54 23.84 4.35 3.78
CA PHE A 54 23.00 5.44 3.24
C PHE A 54 21.50 5.15 3.39
N THR A 55 21.13 3.98 3.89
CA THR A 55 19.72 3.57 4.07
C THR A 55 19.19 4.11 5.40
N PRO A 56 18.28 5.10 5.38
CA PRO A 56 17.70 5.65 6.59
C PRO A 56 16.86 4.57 7.29
N PRO A 57 17.07 4.31 8.59
CA PRO A 57 16.22 3.38 9.31
C PRO A 57 14.80 3.95 9.41
N ILE A 58 13.82 3.09 9.63
CA ILE A 58 12.41 3.47 9.68
C ILE A 58 11.87 3.15 11.07
N PRO A 59 10.94 3.96 11.63
CA PRO A 59 10.33 3.64 12.92
C PRO A 59 9.66 2.26 12.90
N ASN A 60 10.10 1.40 13.81
CA ASN A 60 9.42 0.15 14.13
C ASN A 60 8.26 0.38 15.11
N SER A 61 8.33 1.47 15.87
CA SER A 61 7.36 1.81 16.91
C SER A 61 6.12 2.46 16.33
N GLN A 62 4.96 2.05 16.82
CA GLN A 62 3.72 2.78 16.59
C GLN A 62 3.66 4.06 17.43
N PRO A 63 2.81 5.05 17.07
CA PRO A 63 2.57 6.22 17.91
C PRO A 63 2.25 5.84 19.36
N GLY A 64 2.99 6.40 20.32
CA GLY A 64 2.83 6.12 21.75
C GLY A 64 3.66 4.95 22.30
N GLN A 65 4.37 4.19 21.45
CA GLN A 65 5.34 3.19 21.89
C GLN A 65 6.74 3.80 22.09
N PRO A 66 7.61 3.17 22.91
CA PRO A 66 9.00 3.58 23.03
C PRO A 66 9.66 3.61 21.66
N PHE A 67 10.39 4.69 21.37
CA PHE A 67 11.02 4.88 20.07
C PHE A 67 12.01 3.74 19.74
N SER A 68 11.80 3.11 18.59
CA SER A 68 12.64 2.06 18.01
C SER A 68 12.71 2.30 16.50
N VAL A 69 13.90 2.14 15.95
CA VAL A 69 14.17 2.29 14.51
C VAL A 69 14.91 1.07 14.00
N GLY A 70 14.57 0.66 12.79
CA GLY A 70 15.18 -0.48 12.13
C GLY A 70 14.63 -0.65 10.71
N PHE A 71 14.63 -1.89 10.23
CA PHE A 71 14.26 -2.25 8.86
C PHE A 71 13.21 -3.36 8.81
N GLU A 72 12.72 -3.80 9.97
CA GLU A 72 11.86 -4.96 10.15
C GLU A 72 10.47 -4.69 9.59
N ARG A 73 9.90 -3.51 9.91
CA ARG A 73 8.51 -3.18 9.58
C ARG A 73 8.22 -3.05 8.09
N TYR A 74 9.21 -2.69 7.27
CA TYR A 74 9.04 -2.51 5.82
C TYR A 74 9.97 -3.41 5.01
N TYR A 75 10.63 -4.36 5.68
CA TYR A 75 11.61 -5.29 5.16
C TYR A 75 12.59 -4.73 4.11
N ILE A 76 13.83 -4.61 4.56
CA ILE A 76 14.98 -4.45 3.68
C ILE A 76 15.87 -5.67 3.92
N PRO A 77 16.14 -6.48 2.87
CA PRO A 77 16.98 -7.65 3.02
C PRO A 77 18.34 -7.31 3.64
N SER A 78 18.80 -8.17 4.55
CA SER A 78 19.99 -7.87 5.36
C SER A 78 21.24 -7.66 4.51
N HIS A 79 21.39 -8.45 3.44
CA HIS A 79 22.49 -8.31 2.49
C HIS A 79 22.49 -6.96 1.76
N ASN A 80 21.33 -6.34 1.52
CA ASN A 80 21.24 -4.99 0.93
C ASN A 80 21.61 -3.89 1.93
N ILE A 81 21.57 -4.18 3.22
CA ILE A 81 22.00 -3.28 4.29
C ILE A 81 23.53 -3.37 4.44
N TYR A 82 24.10 -4.57 4.43
CA TYR A 82 25.50 -4.81 4.80
C TYR A 82 26.49 -4.97 3.63
N ARG A 83 26.04 -5.24 2.40
CA ARG A 83 26.93 -5.51 1.26
C ARG A 83 26.81 -4.44 0.18
N CYS A 84 27.96 -3.93 -0.27
CA CYS A 84 28.08 -3.21 -1.54
C CYS A 84 28.27 -4.26 -2.65
N GLY A 85 27.37 -4.35 -3.63
CA GLY A 85 27.44 -5.32 -4.72
C GLY A 85 26.34 -5.10 -5.75
N ASP A 86 26.23 -5.99 -6.74
CA ASP A 86 25.28 -5.96 -7.86
C ASP A 86 24.19 -7.05 -7.75
N HIS A 87 24.11 -7.75 -6.62
CA HIS A 87 23.12 -8.82 -6.39
C HIS A 87 21.76 -8.29 -5.91
N TRP A 88 21.18 -7.32 -6.62
CA TRP A 88 19.92 -6.66 -6.26
C TRP A 88 18.68 -7.41 -6.79
N ASP A 89 18.68 -8.74 -6.77
CA ASP A 89 17.59 -9.52 -7.39
C ASP A 89 16.40 -9.71 -6.43
N GLY A 90 15.34 -8.90 -6.61
CA GLY A 90 14.06 -9.08 -5.92
C GLY A 90 13.04 -8.01 -6.25
N TRP A 91 11.80 -8.20 -5.79
CA TRP A 91 10.70 -7.25 -6.03
C TRP A 91 11.02 -5.83 -5.52
N TRP A 92 11.89 -5.69 -4.53
CA TRP A 92 12.30 -4.39 -3.96
C TRP A 92 13.16 -3.54 -4.90
N ASP A 93 13.72 -4.13 -5.97
CA ASP A 93 14.51 -3.44 -7.01
C ASP A 93 13.70 -3.24 -8.30
N GLU A 94 12.52 -3.85 -8.41
CA GLU A 94 11.63 -3.66 -9.56
C GLU A 94 11.05 -2.23 -9.58
N ASP A 95 10.87 -1.68 -10.78
CA ASP A 95 10.39 -0.31 -11.00
C ASP A 95 8.99 -0.11 -10.36
N PRO A 96 8.86 0.73 -9.31
CA PRO A 96 7.59 0.95 -8.66
C PRO A 96 6.74 2.00 -9.38
N VAL A 97 7.25 2.68 -10.41
CA VAL A 97 6.54 3.71 -11.17
C VAL A 97 5.94 3.11 -12.44
N ALA A 98 6.75 2.46 -13.27
CA ALA A 98 6.29 1.86 -14.52
C ALA A 98 6.17 0.34 -14.38
N ILE A 99 4.96 -0.15 -14.04
CA ILE A 99 4.69 -1.57 -13.82
C ILE A 99 3.97 -2.16 -15.05
N PRO A 100 4.63 -3.02 -15.86
CA PRO A 100 4.00 -3.65 -17.01
C PRO A 100 2.77 -4.47 -16.61
N ASP A 101 1.72 -4.39 -17.43
CA ASP A 101 0.49 -5.18 -17.31
C ASP A 101 -0.21 -5.13 -15.94
N LEU A 102 0.07 -4.11 -15.11
CA LEU A 102 -0.45 -3.99 -13.74
C LEU A 102 -1.96 -4.22 -13.67
N SER A 103 -2.72 -3.53 -14.51
CA SER A 103 -4.18 -3.61 -14.55
C SER A 103 -4.66 -5.04 -14.83
N ILE A 104 -4.04 -5.71 -15.80
CA ILE A 104 -4.39 -7.07 -16.22
C ILE A 104 -4.08 -8.06 -15.09
N LEU A 105 -2.89 -7.95 -14.50
CA LEU A 105 -2.46 -8.81 -13.41
C LEU A 105 -3.33 -8.64 -12.16
N LEU A 106 -3.71 -7.40 -11.81
CA LEU A 106 -4.62 -7.16 -10.69
C LEU A 106 -6.01 -7.76 -10.95
N ILE A 107 -6.65 -7.49 -12.10
CA ILE A 107 -8.00 -8.02 -12.36
C ILE A 107 -8.04 -9.54 -12.56
N GLN A 108 -6.91 -10.20 -12.82
CA GLN A 108 -6.82 -11.67 -12.84
C GLN A 108 -7.02 -12.29 -11.46
N ASN A 109 -6.75 -11.54 -10.38
CA ASN A 109 -6.98 -11.98 -9.01
C ASN A 109 -8.46 -11.92 -8.58
N LEU A 110 -9.35 -11.38 -9.41
CA LEU A 110 -10.77 -11.28 -9.06
C LEU A 110 -11.41 -12.66 -8.92
N ALA A 111 -11.97 -12.90 -7.75
CA ALA A 111 -12.82 -14.05 -7.47
C ALA A 111 -14.30 -13.71 -7.71
N PRO A 112 -15.15 -14.71 -8.01
CA PRO A 112 -16.60 -14.56 -7.96
C PRO A 112 -17.04 -14.05 -6.58
N ALA A 113 -17.98 -13.10 -6.56
CA ALA A 113 -18.71 -12.76 -5.34
C ALA A 113 -19.48 -14.01 -4.89
N GLY A 114 -19.12 -14.54 -3.72
CA GLY A 114 -19.76 -15.73 -3.18
C GLY A 114 -21.19 -15.46 -2.69
N ASP A 115 -21.88 -16.53 -2.24
CA ASP A 115 -23.25 -16.46 -1.73
C ASP A 115 -23.44 -15.48 -0.56
N ALA A 116 -22.37 -15.07 0.13
CA ALA A 116 -22.41 -14.11 1.23
C ALA A 116 -23.08 -12.79 0.83
N VAL A 117 -22.87 -12.34 -0.42
CA VAL A 117 -23.55 -11.16 -0.98
C VAL A 117 -25.07 -11.33 -1.02
N HIS A 118 -25.54 -12.55 -1.25
CA HIS A 118 -26.96 -12.89 -1.32
C HIS A 118 -27.57 -13.28 0.04
N ARG A 119 -26.74 -13.57 1.04
CA ARG A 119 -27.16 -13.99 2.39
C ARG A 119 -27.20 -12.85 3.41
N LEU A 120 -27.07 -11.60 2.98
CA LEU A 120 -27.15 -10.44 3.86
C LEU A 120 -28.51 -10.42 4.62
N PRO A 121 -28.49 -10.14 5.94
CA PRO A 121 -29.71 -9.88 6.71
C PRO A 121 -30.61 -8.84 6.04
N ASN A 122 -31.93 -9.01 6.14
CA ASN A 122 -32.92 -8.16 5.46
C ASN A 122 -32.75 -6.65 5.73
N ASN A 123 -32.35 -6.28 6.95
CA ASN A 123 -32.05 -4.89 7.30
C ASN A 123 -30.84 -4.34 6.53
N LEU A 124 -29.77 -5.13 6.39
CA LEU A 124 -28.57 -4.72 5.63
C LEU A 124 -28.86 -4.69 4.12
N ASN A 125 -29.66 -5.62 3.61
CA ASN A 125 -30.13 -5.58 2.22
C ASN A 125 -30.94 -4.32 1.91
N LYS A 126 -31.81 -3.87 2.84
CA LYS A 126 -32.52 -2.58 2.69
C LYS A 126 -31.54 -1.40 2.68
N PHE A 127 -30.57 -1.39 3.60
CA PHE A 127 -29.56 -0.34 3.64
C PHE A 127 -28.74 -0.28 2.34
N ARG A 128 -28.29 -1.42 1.82
CA ARG A 128 -27.60 -1.51 0.53
C ARG A 128 -28.43 -0.90 -0.61
N LYS A 129 -29.73 -1.23 -0.69
CA LYS A 129 -30.63 -0.63 -1.69
C LYS A 129 -30.74 0.89 -1.54
N HIS A 130 -30.74 1.41 -0.32
CA HIS A 130 -30.69 2.86 -0.10
C HIS A 130 -29.38 3.46 -0.60
N VAL A 131 -28.23 2.82 -0.33
CA VAL A 131 -26.92 3.23 -0.85
C VAL A 131 -26.91 3.22 -2.39
N GLU A 132 -27.48 2.19 -3.02
CA GLU A 132 -27.62 2.10 -4.48
C GLU A 132 -28.51 3.21 -5.05
N SER A 133 -29.50 3.71 -4.29
CA SER A 133 -30.39 4.79 -4.71
C SER A 133 -29.85 6.20 -4.51
N LEU A 134 -28.68 6.36 -3.87
CA LEU A 134 -28.09 7.67 -3.64
C LEU A 134 -27.74 8.39 -4.97
N PRO A 135 -27.78 9.74 -4.99
CA PRO A 135 -27.23 10.52 -6.10
C PRO A 135 -25.75 10.19 -6.35
N GLN A 136 -25.30 10.36 -7.60
CA GLN A 136 -23.95 9.98 -8.00
C GLN A 136 -22.90 10.78 -7.22
N GLU A 137 -23.16 12.05 -6.95
CA GLU A 137 -22.25 12.94 -6.20
C GLU A 137 -22.01 12.43 -4.77
N VAL A 138 -23.05 11.88 -4.14
CA VAL A 138 -22.95 11.30 -2.79
C VAL A 138 -22.18 9.98 -2.85
N LYS A 139 -22.41 9.16 -3.89
CA LYS A 139 -21.66 7.91 -4.10
C LYS A 139 -20.18 8.20 -4.34
N ASP A 140 -19.86 9.18 -5.17
CA ASP A 140 -18.49 9.61 -5.46
C ASP A 140 -17.78 10.06 -4.19
N LEU A 141 -18.46 10.84 -3.35
CA LEU A 141 -17.95 11.28 -2.06
C LEU A 141 -17.67 10.08 -1.13
N ILE A 142 -18.61 9.14 -1.02
CA ILE A 142 -18.42 7.90 -0.23
C ILE A 142 -17.20 7.14 -0.74
N CYS A 143 -17.10 6.90 -2.05
CA CYS A 143 -15.98 6.19 -2.66
C CYS A 143 -14.65 6.88 -2.35
N SER A 144 -14.59 8.22 -2.41
CA SER A 144 -13.37 8.99 -2.15
C SER A 144 -12.86 8.86 -0.71
N PHE A 145 -13.78 8.74 0.26
CA PHE A 145 -13.41 8.49 1.65
C PHE A 145 -12.95 7.04 1.86
N VAL A 146 -13.64 6.08 1.25
CA VAL A 146 -13.28 4.66 1.37
C VAL A 146 -11.91 4.38 0.75
N ALA A 147 -11.57 5.00 -0.39
CA ALA A 147 -10.30 4.84 -1.09
C ALA A 147 -9.06 5.29 -0.30
N GLN A 148 -9.26 5.99 0.82
CA GLN A 148 -8.19 6.50 1.69
C GLN A 148 -8.30 5.98 3.13
N ALA A 149 -9.32 5.18 3.44
CA ALA A 149 -9.55 4.68 4.78
C ALA A 149 -8.70 3.43 5.07
N PRO A 150 -8.27 3.20 6.32
CA PRO A 150 -7.80 1.88 6.73
C PRO A 150 -8.97 0.89 6.68
N LEU A 151 -8.82 -0.18 5.91
CA LEU A 151 -9.87 -1.18 5.71
C LEU A 151 -9.48 -2.51 6.37
N HIS A 152 -10.44 -3.11 7.07
CA HIS A 152 -10.32 -4.51 7.46
C HIS A 152 -10.43 -5.44 6.25
N LEU A 153 -9.74 -6.58 6.30
CA LEU A 153 -9.79 -7.61 5.26
C LEU A 153 -11.17 -8.28 5.14
N GLU A 154 -11.93 -8.33 6.23
CA GLU A 154 -13.27 -8.92 6.24
C GLU A 154 -14.25 -8.10 5.39
N CYS A 155 -14.88 -8.77 4.43
CA CYS A 155 -15.89 -8.17 3.57
C CYS A 155 -17.23 -8.11 4.28
N ASN A 156 -17.91 -6.96 4.22
CA ASN A 156 -19.23 -6.79 4.82
C ASN A 156 -20.35 -6.74 3.78
N TYR A 157 -20.02 -6.54 2.50
CA TYR A 157 -20.95 -6.55 1.37
C TYR A 157 -22.10 -5.53 1.47
N ILE A 158 -21.96 -4.54 2.36
CA ILE A 158 -22.95 -3.47 2.58
C ILE A 158 -22.91 -2.48 1.40
N MET A 159 -21.71 -2.12 0.96
CA MET A 159 -21.52 -1.26 -0.20
C MET A 159 -21.57 -2.10 -1.49
N PRO A 160 -22.28 -1.65 -2.54
CA PRO A 160 -22.39 -2.40 -3.80
C PRO A 160 -21.04 -2.64 -4.47
N GLN A 161 -20.93 -3.78 -5.16
CA GLN A 161 -19.72 -4.16 -5.89
C GLN A 161 -19.32 -3.14 -6.97
N SER A 162 -20.29 -2.46 -7.57
CA SER A 162 -20.04 -1.36 -8.52
C SER A 162 -19.35 -0.15 -7.89
N MET A 163 -19.66 0.16 -6.62
CA MET A 163 -19.01 1.22 -5.87
C MET A 163 -17.61 0.78 -5.41
N TRP A 164 -17.43 -0.48 -4.99
CA TRP A 164 -16.08 -1.00 -4.70
C TRP A 164 -15.15 -0.97 -5.91
N ARG A 165 -15.65 -1.27 -7.11
CA ARG A 165 -14.91 -1.09 -8.36
C ARG A 165 -14.50 0.38 -8.56
N GLN A 166 -15.39 1.32 -8.24
CA GLN A 166 -15.08 2.74 -8.30
C GLN A 166 -14.02 3.14 -7.25
N VAL A 167 -14.10 2.60 -6.04
CA VAL A 167 -13.07 2.78 -5.00
C VAL A 167 -11.71 2.32 -5.50
N LEU A 168 -11.63 1.13 -6.11
CA LEU A 168 -10.37 0.60 -6.67
C LEU A 168 -9.71 1.59 -7.64
N LEU A 169 -10.49 2.20 -8.53
CA LEU A 169 -10.03 3.20 -9.49
C LEU A 169 -9.63 4.54 -8.84
N GLN A 170 -10.03 4.78 -7.60
CA GLN A 170 -9.70 5.98 -6.82
C GLN A 170 -8.56 5.76 -5.82
N VAL A 171 -8.04 4.53 -5.69
CA VAL A 171 -6.91 4.25 -4.80
C VAL A 171 -5.68 5.03 -5.27
N PRO A 172 -5.09 5.91 -4.43
CA PRO A 172 -4.04 6.83 -4.86
C PRO A 172 -2.78 6.19 -5.48
N PHE A 173 -2.37 5.02 -4.98
CA PHE A 173 -1.19 4.29 -5.49
C PHE A 173 -1.48 3.42 -6.73
N LEU A 174 -2.70 3.47 -7.26
CA LEU A 174 -3.16 2.77 -8.45
C LEU A 174 -3.45 3.74 -9.60
N TRP A 175 -2.70 4.85 -9.67
CA TRP A 175 -2.95 5.96 -10.60
C TRP A 175 -2.90 5.59 -12.10
N ASP A 176 -2.24 4.49 -12.45
CA ASP A 176 -2.03 3.98 -13.80
C ASP A 176 -2.90 2.75 -14.11
N LEU A 177 -3.95 2.51 -13.31
CA LEU A 177 -4.96 1.52 -13.67
C LEU A 177 -5.67 1.91 -14.97
N ASP A 178 -5.76 0.94 -15.87
CA ASP A 178 -6.54 1.03 -17.10
C ASP A 178 -8.02 0.87 -16.76
N ALA A 179 -8.72 2.00 -16.72
CA ALA A 179 -10.15 2.06 -16.45
C ALA A 179 -10.97 1.25 -17.48
N GLN A 180 -10.51 1.13 -18.73
CA GLN A 180 -11.21 0.35 -19.75
C GLN A 180 -11.07 -1.14 -19.48
N ALA A 181 -9.86 -1.63 -19.16
CA ALA A 181 -9.66 -3.04 -18.79
C ALA A 181 -10.49 -3.44 -17.56
N VAL A 182 -10.59 -2.56 -16.56
CA VAL A 182 -11.44 -2.75 -15.37
C VAL A 182 -12.93 -2.78 -15.74
N HIS A 183 -13.35 -1.91 -16.65
CA HIS A 183 -14.73 -1.88 -17.14
C HIS A 183 -15.09 -3.15 -17.92
N ASP A 184 -14.25 -3.56 -18.86
CA ASP A 184 -14.45 -4.74 -19.71
C ASP A 184 -14.55 -6.01 -18.86
N LYS A 185 -13.70 -6.14 -17.84
CA LYS A 185 -13.77 -7.24 -16.87
C LYS A 185 -15.09 -7.27 -16.11
N ALA A 186 -15.62 -6.10 -15.75
CA ALA A 186 -16.89 -6.01 -15.04
C ALA A 186 -18.07 -6.47 -15.92
N VAL A 187 -18.04 -6.18 -17.21
CA VAL A 187 -19.07 -6.58 -18.19
C VAL A 187 -18.92 -8.06 -18.58
N SER A 188 -17.72 -8.64 -18.49
CA SER A 188 -17.45 -10.03 -18.90
C SER A 188 -18.23 -11.11 -18.13
N ARG A 189 -18.95 -10.74 -17.06
CA ARG A 189 -19.87 -11.63 -16.33
C ARG A 189 -21.29 -11.07 -16.40
N ASP A 190 -21.98 -11.44 -17.47
CA ASP A 190 -23.30 -10.94 -17.87
C ASP A 190 -24.50 -11.54 -17.11
N SER A 191 -24.30 -12.31 -16.03
CA SER A 191 -25.42 -12.87 -15.25
C SER A 191 -25.52 -12.21 -13.88
N GLU A 192 -26.72 -11.73 -13.53
CA GLU A 192 -27.03 -11.08 -12.24
C GLU A 192 -26.64 -11.93 -11.01
N SER A 193 -26.48 -13.24 -11.20
CA SER A 193 -26.10 -14.22 -10.17
C SER A 193 -24.59 -14.40 -9.96
N LEU A 194 -23.73 -13.82 -10.79
CA LEU A 194 -22.29 -14.05 -10.76
C LEU A 194 -21.50 -12.74 -10.88
N GLN A 195 -21.65 -11.81 -9.93
CA GLN A 195 -20.82 -10.60 -9.89
C GLN A 195 -19.37 -10.94 -9.49
N TRP A 196 -18.42 -10.07 -9.84
CA TRP A 196 -17.04 -10.13 -9.32
C TRP A 196 -16.95 -9.51 -7.93
N ASP A 197 -16.09 -10.05 -7.07
CA ASP A 197 -15.86 -9.53 -5.71
C ASP A 197 -14.81 -8.39 -5.71
N TRP A 198 -15.26 -7.21 -6.13
CA TRP A 198 -14.47 -5.98 -6.11
C TRP A 198 -14.17 -5.52 -4.69
N GLU A 199 -15.04 -5.80 -3.72
CA GLU A 199 -14.79 -5.49 -2.30
C GLU A 199 -13.54 -6.22 -1.80
N LYS A 200 -13.50 -7.54 -2.00
CA LYS A 200 -12.41 -8.38 -1.51
C LYS A 200 -11.06 -7.95 -2.07
N ILE A 201 -10.95 -7.80 -3.40
CA ILE A 201 -9.69 -7.41 -4.03
C ILE A 201 -9.23 -6.02 -3.57
N THR A 202 -10.17 -5.06 -3.45
CA THR A 202 -9.83 -3.70 -3.02
C THR A 202 -9.31 -3.68 -1.60
N ARG A 203 -9.96 -4.43 -0.68
CA ARG A 203 -9.49 -4.59 0.70
C ARG A 203 -8.11 -5.26 0.78
N GLN A 204 -7.90 -6.33 0.01
CA GLN A 204 -6.60 -7.03 -0.03
C GLN A 204 -5.49 -6.11 -0.55
N ILE A 205 -5.74 -5.37 -1.63
CA ILE A 205 -4.78 -4.41 -2.21
C ILE A 205 -4.46 -3.26 -1.25
N MET A 206 -5.47 -2.71 -0.59
CA MET A 206 -5.30 -1.57 0.32
C MET A 206 -4.72 -1.97 1.68
N SER A 207 -4.78 -3.25 2.05
CA SER A 207 -4.21 -3.74 3.30
C SER A 207 -2.75 -3.30 3.43
N PRO A 208 -2.33 -2.78 4.58
CA PRO A 208 -0.91 -2.64 4.86
C PRO A 208 -0.29 -4.04 4.84
N ALA A 209 0.94 -4.14 4.37
CA ALA A 209 1.70 -5.34 4.64
C ALA A 209 2.18 -5.28 6.10
N GLU A 210 1.91 -6.35 6.83
CA GLU A 210 2.34 -6.52 8.21
C GLU A 210 3.40 -7.62 8.24
N ILE A 211 4.58 -7.26 8.73
CA ILE A 211 5.67 -8.20 8.99
C ILE A 211 5.83 -8.33 10.49
N SER A 212 5.86 -9.55 10.98
CA SER A 212 6.29 -9.81 12.35
C SER A 212 7.82 -9.64 12.47
N PRO A 213 8.33 -9.11 13.58
CA PRO A 213 9.78 -8.99 13.79
C PRO A 213 10.55 -10.31 13.64
N SER A 214 9.90 -11.45 13.91
CA SER A 214 10.48 -12.79 13.68
C SER A 214 10.68 -13.10 12.21
N GLU A 215 9.71 -12.77 11.35
CA GLU A 215 9.82 -13.00 9.90
C GLU A 215 10.92 -12.14 9.30
N ALA A 216 11.07 -10.89 9.73
CA ALA A 216 12.13 -10.00 9.24
C ALA A 216 13.57 -10.55 9.44
N LEU A 217 13.77 -11.46 10.40
CA LEU A 217 15.07 -12.08 10.69
C LEU A 217 15.40 -13.25 9.75
N GLU A 218 14.40 -13.81 9.06
CA GLU A 218 14.57 -15.00 8.20
C GLU A 218 15.17 -14.66 6.82
N ASP A 219 15.20 -13.37 6.45
CA ASP A 219 15.71 -12.85 5.17
C ASP A 219 15.13 -13.55 3.91
N ASP A 220 13.87 -13.97 3.99
CA ASP A 220 13.11 -14.60 2.90
C ASP A 220 12.48 -13.53 1.98
N LYS A 221 12.63 -13.72 0.67
CA LYS A 221 12.07 -12.85 -0.37
C LYS A 221 10.54 -12.74 -0.30
N GLY A 222 9.87 -13.74 0.28
CA GLY A 222 8.41 -13.80 0.45
C GLY A 222 7.85 -13.02 1.65
N ILE A 223 8.69 -12.38 2.48
CA ILE A 223 8.26 -11.78 3.74
C ILE A 223 7.29 -10.59 3.53
N TRP A 224 7.58 -9.72 2.57
CA TRP A 224 6.69 -8.63 2.14
C TRP A 224 6.06 -9.02 0.81
N SER A 225 5.11 -9.95 0.86
CA SER A 225 4.37 -10.43 -0.31
C SER A 225 2.87 -10.37 -0.08
N PHE A 226 2.15 -10.12 -1.17
CA PHE A 226 0.70 -10.20 -1.26
C PHE A 226 0.17 -11.65 -1.31
N ASP A 227 1.06 -12.66 -1.38
CA ASP A 227 0.69 -14.07 -1.37
C ASP A 227 -0.08 -14.48 -0.11
N LYS A 228 0.28 -13.91 1.06
CA LYS A 228 -0.44 -14.13 2.34
C LYS A 228 -1.88 -13.62 2.27
N LEU A 229 -2.13 -12.63 1.43
CA LEU A 229 -3.46 -12.09 1.15
C LEU A 229 -4.14 -12.84 0.00
N GLY A 230 -3.50 -13.84 -0.60
CA GLY A 230 -4.03 -14.62 -1.72
C GLY A 230 -4.04 -13.84 -3.04
N LEU A 231 -3.13 -12.88 -3.20
CA LEU A 231 -2.98 -12.07 -4.40
C LEU A 231 -1.63 -12.36 -5.06
N SER A 232 -1.64 -12.64 -6.36
CA SER A 232 -0.45 -12.73 -7.21
C SER A 232 -0.26 -11.41 -7.96
N VAL A 233 0.78 -10.66 -7.60
CA VAL A 233 1.03 -9.30 -8.10
C VAL A 233 2.47 -9.16 -8.59
N PRO A 234 2.75 -8.26 -9.56
CA PRO A 234 4.11 -8.01 -10.00
C PRO A 234 4.96 -7.39 -8.87
N GLY A 235 6.27 -7.65 -8.85
CA GLY A 235 7.15 -7.18 -7.78
C GLY A 235 7.22 -5.65 -7.71
N GLY A 236 7.19 -4.95 -8.85
CA GLY A 236 7.09 -3.50 -8.91
C GLY A 236 5.86 -2.96 -8.14
N PHE A 237 4.74 -3.69 -8.13
CA PHE A 237 3.55 -3.30 -7.35
C PHE A 237 3.79 -3.45 -5.85
N THR A 238 4.42 -4.56 -5.45
CA THR A 238 4.86 -4.79 -4.08
C THR A 238 5.81 -3.69 -3.60
N ASN A 239 6.77 -3.28 -4.45
CA ASN A 239 7.70 -2.19 -4.16
C ASN A 239 6.98 -0.84 -4.03
N ARG A 240 6.07 -0.54 -4.98
CA ARG A 240 5.23 0.66 -4.95
C ARG A 240 4.44 0.74 -3.65
N ARG A 241 3.74 -0.33 -3.26
CA ARG A 241 2.96 -0.37 -2.02
C ARG A 241 3.85 -0.15 -0.79
N ARG A 242 5.05 -0.76 -0.75
CA ARG A 242 6.03 -0.57 0.33
C ARG A 242 6.40 0.90 0.48
N ILE A 243 6.87 1.53 -0.58
CA ILE A 243 7.32 2.92 -0.56
C ILE A 243 6.15 3.84 -0.19
N TRP A 244 4.96 3.59 -0.76
CA TRP A 244 3.76 4.35 -0.43
C TRP A 244 3.41 4.28 1.06
N GLN A 245 3.46 3.09 1.66
CA GLN A 245 3.19 2.91 3.09
C GLN A 245 4.21 3.63 3.97
N ILE A 246 5.50 3.58 3.62
CA ILE A 246 6.56 4.32 4.33
C ILE A 246 6.26 5.82 4.34
N LEU A 247 5.80 6.36 3.20
CA LEU A 247 5.51 7.79 3.04
C LEU A 247 4.24 8.20 3.81
N GLU A 248 3.17 7.39 3.77
CA GLU A 248 1.93 7.65 4.51
C GLU A 248 2.12 7.65 6.02
N GLU A 249 2.98 6.77 6.52
CA GLU A 249 3.23 6.58 7.95
C GLU A 249 4.40 7.44 8.47
N MET A 250 5.08 8.18 7.60
CA MET A 250 6.20 9.05 7.98
C MET A 250 5.70 10.22 8.81
N LEU A 251 6.31 10.42 9.98
CA LEU A 251 6.11 11.60 10.82
C LEU A 251 7.35 12.48 10.76
N PRO A 252 7.21 13.79 10.47
CA PRO A 252 8.31 14.72 10.62
C PRO A 252 8.88 14.65 12.03
N ASN A 253 10.20 14.50 12.13
CA ASN A 253 10.92 14.44 13.41
C ASN A 253 10.48 13.28 14.32
N ASP A 254 10.08 12.14 13.74
CA ASP A 254 9.81 10.89 14.47
C ASP A 254 10.97 10.43 15.37
N VAL A 255 12.19 10.85 15.04
CA VAL A 255 13.40 10.62 15.81
C VAL A 255 13.71 11.71 16.84
N GLY A 256 12.75 12.57 17.19
CA GLY A 256 12.95 13.66 18.16
C GLY A 256 13.87 14.79 17.68
N PRO A 257 13.99 15.88 18.44
CA PRO A 257 15.01 16.91 18.24
C PRO A 257 16.42 16.44 18.61
#